data_AF-G6C0C5-F1
#
_entry.id   AF-G6C0C5-F1
#
_cell.length_a   1.000
_cell.length_b   1.000
_cell.length_c   1.000
_cell.angle_alpha   90.00
_cell.angle_beta   90.00
_cell.angle_gamma   90.00
#
_symmetry.space_group_name_H-M   'P 1'
#
loop_
_entity.id
_entity.type
_entity.pdbx_description
1 polymer ?
#
loop_
_entity_poly.entity_id
_entity_poly.type
_entity_poly.pdbx_seq_one_letter_code
_entity_poly.pdbx_strand_id
1 'polypeptide(L)'
;PNINRDESKAQEIMKDVNVRNISLQYTDNRRDWSLGSVQDILGEYLKNIIIEPIEGLNQKLKLYEKFDFFKSNTPRYKYVVEKDLDGNIIKHVPERLADNAIFDKGSIVHINGMNTDSAAAFREVEKHHLMENLDDSKLSKLNNGEKREFIVFQNETHGNWSDLVESAYDKFGIKGRRKIYSNAAKEVGETIYLNRDRIDDFTMFSQGNIQWRAGLEYMEEKYGEGVLKEITTKRYHSLGSPYNAKDLIMFLRNKEMIKNPNYTNVEIKNDNLDIVANAVGFNGMSIVSRDEKLQNKINNGIKYDIWEPHSSYTAGTRPTSKIEYRAWQLPLIGIDKILRLFNPKEYFDKEKYNPTINKGADKNDKK
;
A
#
# COMPACT_ATOMS: atom_id res chain seq x y z
N PRO A 1 60.41 -30.64 -1.69
CA PRO A 1 60.39 -31.55 -0.51
C PRO A 1 59.40 -32.70 -0.75
N ASN A 2 59.95 -33.92 -0.89
CA ASN A 2 59.19 -35.15 -1.15
C ASN A 2 58.26 -35.49 0.03
N ILE A 3 56.97 -35.64 -0.24
CA ILE A 3 56.03 -36.29 0.69
C ILE A 3 56.09 -37.80 0.37
N ASN A 4 56.72 -38.57 1.25
CA ASN A 4 56.68 -40.03 1.21
C ASN A 4 55.23 -40.49 1.43
N ARG A 5 54.59 -41.03 0.37
CA ARG A 5 53.37 -41.83 0.48
C ARG A 5 53.76 -43.22 0.95
N ASP A 6 53.47 -43.52 2.22
CA ASP A 6 53.61 -44.86 2.77
C ASP A 6 52.34 -45.66 2.44
N GLU A 7 52.24 -46.15 1.19
CA GLU A 7 51.08 -46.91 0.67
C GLU A 7 50.84 -48.24 1.41
N SER A 8 51.86 -48.74 2.14
CA SER A 8 51.79 -49.98 2.90
C SER A 8 50.76 -49.95 4.03
N LYS A 9 50.58 -48.79 4.69
CA LYS A 9 49.63 -48.63 5.80
C LYS A 9 48.17 -48.53 5.36
N ALA A 10 47.91 -48.06 4.15
CA ALA A 10 46.53 -47.89 3.65
C ALA A 10 45.90 -49.24 3.24
N GLN A 11 46.71 -50.20 2.80
CA GLN A 11 46.22 -51.53 2.40
C GLN A 11 45.97 -52.47 3.59
N GLU A 12 46.66 -52.28 4.71
CA GLU A 12 46.46 -53.08 5.92
C GLU A 12 45.11 -52.77 6.59
N ILE A 13 44.66 -51.51 6.52
CA ILE A 13 43.42 -51.03 7.15
C ILE A 13 42.16 -51.44 6.35
N MET A 14 42.28 -51.70 5.04
CA MET A 14 41.12 -51.98 4.18
C MET A 14 40.84 -53.48 3.95
N LYS A 15 41.64 -54.39 4.52
CA LYS A 15 41.54 -55.83 4.22
C LYS A 15 40.25 -56.49 4.73
N ASP A 16 39.58 -55.90 5.73
CA ASP A 16 38.39 -56.47 6.38
C ASP A 16 37.11 -55.65 6.20
N VAL A 17 37.12 -54.59 5.37
CA VAL A 17 35.95 -53.72 5.19
C VAL A 17 35.09 -54.23 4.04
N ASN A 18 34.10 -55.06 4.38
CA ASN A 18 33.09 -55.54 3.43
C ASN A 18 31.88 -54.57 3.41
N VAL A 19 31.90 -53.59 2.51
CA VAL A 19 30.83 -52.59 2.35
C VAL A 19 29.63 -53.24 1.65
N ARG A 20 28.66 -53.74 2.42
CA ARG A 20 27.45 -54.41 1.86
C ARG A 20 26.32 -53.46 1.44
N ASN A 21 26.31 -52.20 1.87
CA ASN A 21 25.34 -51.19 1.41
C ASN A 21 25.92 -49.78 1.57
N ILE A 22 25.86 -48.97 0.50
CA ILE A 22 26.15 -47.54 0.53
C ILE A 22 24.79 -46.82 0.51
N SER A 23 24.41 -46.15 1.60
CA SER A 23 23.27 -45.23 1.59
C SER A 23 23.78 -43.79 1.58
N LEU A 24 23.63 -43.10 0.46
CA LEU A 24 23.86 -41.66 0.34
C LEU A 24 22.64 -40.91 0.91
N GLN A 25 22.81 -40.25 2.05
CA GLN A 25 21.88 -39.21 2.49
C GLN A 25 22.24 -37.91 1.77
N TYR A 26 21.34 -37.46 0.89
CA TYR A 26 21.41 -36.13 0.30
C TYR A 26 20.84 -35.12 1.30
N THR A 27 21.71 -34.43 2.04
CA THR A 27 21.35 -33.20 2.76
C THR A 27 21.53 -32.03 1.81
N ASP A 28 20.41 -31.47 1.33
CA ASP A 28 20.40 -30.24 0.54
C ASP A 28 20.79 -29.06 1.45
N ASN A 29 22.03 -28.57 1.32
CA ASN A 29 22.52 -27.37 2.00
C ASN A 29 22.18 -26.08 1.23
N ARG A 30 21.13 -26.09 0.38
CA ARG A 30 20.59 -24.85 -0.16
C ARG A 30 20.06 -24.01 0.98
N ARG A 31 20.62 -22.80 1.13
CA ARG A 31 20.06 -21.75 1.98
C ARG A 31 18.63 -21.50 1.50
N ASP A 32 17.63 -21.87 2.29
CA ASP A 32 16.25 -21.49 2.02
C ASP A 32 16.17 -19.97 2.11
N TRP A 33 16.11 -19.32 0.93
CA TRP A 33 15.93 -17.88 0.84
C TRP A 33 14.53 -17.56 1.35
N SER A 34 14.44 -17.04 2.58
CA SER A 34 13.17 -16.54 3.08
C SER A 34 12.74 -15.35 2.20
N LEU A 35 11.43 -15.20 1.97
CA LEU A 35 10.86 -14.06 1.23
C LEU A 35 11.39 -12.72 1.78
N GLY A 36 11.58 -12.63 3.09
CA GLY A 36 12.16 -11.46 3.75
C GLY A 36 13.59 -11.17 3.30
N SER A 37 14.42 -12.21 3.10
CA SER A 37 15.81 -12.05 2.65
C SER A 37 15.91 -11.58 1.20
N VAL A 38 15.01 -12.03 0.32
CA VAL A 38 14.93 -11.56 -1.07
C VAL A 38 14.32 -10.15 -1.13
N GLN A 39 13.37 -9.85 -0.24
CA GLN A 39 12.79 -8.52 -0.06
C GLN A 39 13.78 -7.49 0.48
N ASP A 40 14.67 -7.88 1.39
CA ASP A 40 15.73 -7.00 1.90
C ASP A 40 16.72 -6.66 0.78
N ILE A 41 17.09 -7.63 -0.06
CA ILE A 41 18.00 -7.44 -1.20
C ILE A 41 17.35 -6.59 -2.31
N LEU A 42 16.10 -6.89 -2.68
CA LEU A 42 15.37 -6.11 -3.68
C LEU A 42 14.90 -4.75 -3.15
N GLY A 43 14.63 -4.65 -1.85
CA GLY A 43 14.31 -3.43 -1.13
C GLY A 43 15.53 -2.52 -1.00
N GLU A 44 16.72 -3.06 -0.78
CA GLU A 44 18.00 -2.34 -0.92
C GLU A 44 18.21 -1.89 -2.36
N TYR A 45 17.87 -2.71 -3.36
CA TYR A 45 17.93 -2.31 -4.77
C TYR A 45 16.97 -1.15 -5.09
N LEU A 46 15.75 -1.18 -4.55
CA LEU A 46 14.75 -0.12 -4.70
C LEU A 46 15.15 1.15 -3.91
N LYS A 47 15.73 0.98 -2.73
CA LYS A 47 16.31 2.08 -1.94
C LYS A 47 17.46 2.74 -2.69
N ASN A 48 18.35 1.98 -3.32
CA ASN A 48 19.51 2.51 -4.03
C ASN A 48 19.16 3.04 -5.44
N ILE A 49 18.07 2.58 -6.06
CA ILE A 49 17.68 3.01 -7.43
C ILE A 49 16.57 4.04 -7.45
N ILE A 50 15.72 4.09 -6.42
CA ILE A 50 14.61 5.05 -6.33
C ILE A 50 14.90 6.06 -5.22
N ILE A 51 15.30 5.63 -4.01
CA ILE A 51 15.46 6.54 -2.88
C ILE A 51 16.76 7.34 -2.93
N GLU A 52 17.90 6.74 -3.27
CA GLU A 52 19.15 7.50 -3.45
C GLU A 52 19.04 8.58 -4.55
N PRO A 53 18.40 8.32 -5.70
CA PRO A 53 18.13 9.37 -6.67
C PRO A 53 17.11 10.40 -6.21
N ILE A 54 16.05 10.02 -5.47
CA ILE A 54 15.08 10.97 -4.89
C ILE A 54 15.75 11.86 -3.84
N GLU A 55 16.55 11.29 -2.93
CA GLU A 55 17.30 12.00 -1.90
C GLU A 55 18.37 12.90 -2.54
N GLY A 56 19.05 12.40 -3.58
CA GLY A 56 19.98 13.17 -4.40
C GLY A 56 19.30 14.33 -5.16
N LEU A 57 18.10 14.12 -5.70
CA LEU A 57 17.27 15.18 -6.30
C LEU A 57 16.78 16.18 -5.24
N ASN A 58 16.35 15.70 -4.07
CA ASN A 58 15.84 16.51 -2.98
C ASN A 58 16.93 17.45 -2.43
N GLN A 59 18.15 16.93 -2.25
CA GLN A 59 19.30 17.73 -1.85
C GLN A 59 19.76 18.68 -2.96
N LYS A 60 19.83 18.22 -4.21
CA LYS A 60 20.30 19.03 -5.35
C LYS A 60 19.34 20.15 -5.74
N LEU A 61 18.02 19.93 -5.62
CA LEU A 61 16.99 20.91 -5.98
C LEU A 61 16.39 21.63 -4.76
N LYS A 62 16.89 21.33 -3.55
CA LYS A 62 16.36 21.85 -2.28
C LYS A 62 14.85 21.69 -2.17
N LEU A 63 14.33 20.52 -2.55
CA LEU A 63 12.88 20.31 -2.63
C LEU A 63 12.19 20.49 -1.27
N TYR A 64 12.90 20.20 -0.18
CA TYR A 64 12.52 20.51 1.20
C TYR A 64 12.12 21.97 1.44
N GLU A 65 12.79 22.91 0.75
CA GLU A 65 12.55 24.35 0.88
C GLU A 65 11.50 24.85 -0.13
N LYS A 66 11.30 24.10 -1.24
CA LYS A 66 10.52 24.55 -2.40
C LYS A 66 9.05 24.14 -2.38
N PHE A 67 8.72 23.00 -1.79
CA PHE A 67 7.40 22.37 -1.94
C PHE A 67 6.63 22.15 -0.63
N ASP A 68 7.18 22.59 0.50
CA ASP A 68 6.43 22.66 1.78
C ASP A 68 5.80 21.33 2.23
N PHE A 69 6.41 20.19 1.86
CA PHE A 69 5.85 18.84 2.02
C PHE A 69 5.44 18.46 3.45
N PHE A 70 6.03 19.11 4.46
CA PHE A 70 5.69 18.88 5.87
C PHE A 70 4.52 19.74 6.36
N LYS A 71 3.90 20.57 5.52
CA LYS A 71 2.68 21.32 5.85
C LYS A 71 1.39 20.65 5.39
N SER A 72 1.48 19.45 4.80
CA SER A 72 0.28 18.67 4.53
C SER A 72 -0.41 18.33 5.84
N ASN A 73 -1.71 18.62 5.87
CA ASN A 73 -2.58 18.32 7.00
C ASN A 73 -3.60 17.28 6.55
N THR A 74 -4.18 16.57 7.51
CA THR A 74 -5.23 15.59 7.27
C THR A 74 -6.47 15.98 8.05
N PRO A 75 -7.17 17.07 7.65
CA PRO A 75 -8.44 17.41 8.25
C PRO A 75 -9.39 16.23 8.20
N ARG A 76 -10.20 16.09 9.26
CA ARG A 76 -11.20 15.05 9.34
C ARG A 76 -12.60 15.60 9.16
N TYR A 77 -13.42 14.82 8.48
CA TYR A 77 -14.80 15.17 8.21
C TYR A 77 -15.73 14.06 8.66
N LYS A 78 -16.87 14.43 9.23
CA LYS A 78 -18.01 13.54 9.35
C LYS A 78 -18.78 13.56 8.04
N TYR A 79 -18.82 12.43 7.35
CA TYR A 79 -19.57 12.23 6.13
C TYR A 79 -20.72 11.26 6.36
N VAL A 80 -21.92 11.62 5.90
CA VAL A 80 -23.13 10.87 6.15
C VAL A 80 -23.85 10.60 4.83
N VAL A 81 -24.16 9.34 4.61
CA VAL A 81 -24.96 8.89 3.47
C VAL A 81 -26.18 8.15 4.00
N GLU A 82 -27.35 8.57 3.55
CA GLU A 82 -28.63 7.96 3.88
C GLU A 82 -29.30 7.45 2.62
N LYS A 83 -29.99 6.32 2.74
CA LYS A 83 -30.92 5.84 1.74
C LYS A 83 -32.30 5.82 2.37
N ASP A 84 -33.21 6.62 1.82
CA ASP A 84 -34.56 6.69 2.36
C ASP A 84 -35.35 5.39 2.10
N LEU A 85 -36.58 5.32 2.59
CA LEU A 85 -37.43 4.14 2.44
C LEU A 85 -37.79 3.85 0.96
N ASP A 86 -37.85 4.89 0.13
CA ASP A 86 -38.14 4.81 -1.30
C ASP A 86 -36.90 4.44 -2.15
N GLY A 87 -35.72 4.40 -1.51
CA GLY A 87 -34.45 4.05 -2.12
C GLY A 87 -33.69 5.23 -2.73
N ASN A 88 -34.09 6.47 -2.47
CA ASN A 88 -33.34 7.66 -2.87
C ASN A 88 -32.12 7.84 -1.98
N ILE A 89 -31.01 8.28 -2.56
CA ILE A 89 -29.76 8.52 -1.85
C ILE A 89 -29.68 10.00 -1.45
N ILE A 90 -29.49 10.23 -0.16
CA ILE A 90 -29.29 11.55 0.43
C ILE A 90 -27.83 11.62 0.92
N LYS A 91 -27.08 12.56 0.37
CA LYS A 91 -25.69 12.82 0.75
C LYS A 91 -25.67 14.11 1.54
N HIS A 92 -25.34 14.02 2.82
CA HIS A 92 -25.25 15.20 3.67
C HIS A 92 -23.94 15.94 3.38
N VAL A 93 -23.97 17.26 3.55
CA VAL A 93 -22.76 18.08 3.46
C VAL A 93 -21.75 17.61 4.52
N PRO A 94 -20.51 17.28 4.14
CA PRO A 94 -19.48 16.87 5.09
C PRO A 94 -19.21 17.95 6.14
N GLU A 95 -19.17 17.55 7.42
CA GLU A 95 -18.89 18.45 8.54
C GLU A 95 -17.45 18.31 8.98
N ARG A 96 -16.68 19.42 8.98
CA ARG A 96 -15.30 19.41 9.48
C ARG A 96 -15.29 19.24 10.99
N LEU A 97 -14.52 18.28 11.49
CA LEU A 97 -14.38 18.02 12.92
C LEU A 97 -13.15 18.77 13.47
N ALA A 98 -13.25 19.23 14.72
CA ALA A 98 -12.15 19.85 15.45
C ALA A 98 -11.02 18.85 15.74
N ASP A 99 -9.79 19.34 15.91
CA ASP A 99 -8.57 18.51 16.08
C ASP A 99 -8.56 17.65 17.36
N ASN A 100 -9.40 17.97 18.33
CA ASN A 100 -9.61 17.21 19.57
C ASN A 100 -10.97 16.49 19.62
N ALA A 101 -11.68 16.39 18.50
CA ALA A 101 -12.96 15.69 18.43
C ALA A 101 -12.84 14.24 18.92
N ILE A 102 -13.76 13.87 19.82
CA ILE A 102 -13.97 12.51 20.29
C ILE A 102 -15.05 11.86 19.43
N PHE A 103 -14.75 10.71 18.86
CA PHE A 103 -15.65 9.97 17.99
C PHE A 103 -16.69 9.18 18.79
N ASP A 104 -17.81 8.92 18.13
CA ASP A 104 -18.81 8.00 18.65
C ASP A 104 -18.24 6.57 18.72
N LYS A 105 -18.66 5.80 19.72
CA LYS A 105 -18.22 4.40 19.83
C LYS A 105 -18.77 3.60 18.64
N GLY A 106 -17.91 2.82 18.01
CA GLY A 106 -18.26 2.05 16.82
C GLY A 106 -18.07 2.82 15.50
N SER A 107 -17.30 3.90 15.52
CA SER A 107 -17.06 4.72 14.33
C SER A 107 -16.39 3.95 13.21
N ILE A 108 -16.83 4.23 11.98
CA ILE A 108 -16.22 3.75 10.74
C ILE A 108 -15.33 4.85 10.20
N VAL A 109 -14.07 4.53 9.95
CA VAL A 109 -13.03 5.50 9.59
C VAL A 109 -12.45 5.15 8.22
N HIS A 110 -12.17 6.18 7.42
CA HIS A 110 -11.56 6.06 6.11
C HIS A 110 -10.43 7.08 5.96
N ILE A 111 -9.28 6.66 5.42
CA ILE A 111 -8.22 7.56 4.96
C ILE A 111 -8.03 7.38 3.46
N ASN A 112 -8.05 8.50 2.74
CA ASN A 112 -8.06 8.55 1.28
C ASN A 112 -6.68 8.28 0.66
N GLY A 113 -6.67 8.14 -0.67
CA GLY A 113 -5.46 7.96 -1.47
C GLY A 113 -4.76 9.27 -1.90
N MET A 114 -3.69 9.10 -2.68
CA MET A 114 -2.97 10.21 -3.33
C MET A 114 -3.83 10.87 -4.41
N ASN A 115 -3.51 12.12 -4.74
CA ASN A 115 -4.13 12.84 -5.86
C ASN A 115 -5.67 12.93 -5.77
N THR A 116 -6.17 13.02 -4.54
CA THR A 116 -7.61 13.01 -4.26
C THR A 116 -8.00 14.37 -3.68
N ASP A 117 -8.88 15.08 -4.38
CA ASP A 117 -9.53 16.30 -3.84
C ASP A 117 -10.65 15.93 -2.84
N SER A 118 -11.25 16.94 -2.21
CA SER A 118 -12.34 16.72 -1.24
C SER A 118 -13.50 15.88 -1.80
N ALA A 119 -13.97 16.20 -3.01
CA ALA A 119 -15.11 15.51 -3.61
C ALA A 119 -14.77 14.05 -3.98
N ALA A 120 -13.56 13.84 -4.48
CA ALA A 120 -13.03 12.52 -4.78
C ALA A 120 -12.86 11.68 -3.49
N ALA A 121 -12.47 12.26 -2.36
CA ALA A 121 -12.33 11.54 -1.10
C ALA A 121 -13.70 11.00 -0.60
N PHE A 122 -14.76 11.79 -0.68
CA PHE A 122 -16.10 11.32 -0.31
C PHE A 122 -16.65 10.28 -1.30
N ARG A 123 -16.33 10.41 -2.58
CA ARG A 123 -16.60 9.38 -3.60
C ARG A 123 -15.86 8.07 -3.30
N GLU A 124 -14.61 8.11 -2.84
CA GLU A 124 -13.84 6.93 -2.43
C GLU A 124 -14.50 6.22 -1.25
N VAL A 125 -15.07 6.96 -0.29
CA VAL A 125 -15.85 6.38 0.81
C VAL A 125 -17.05 5.62 0.27
N GLU A 126 -17.86 6.24 -0.58
CA GLU A 126 -19.01 5.57 -1.22
C GLU A 126 -18.56 4.32 -1.98
N LYS A 127 -17.49 4.44 -2.76
CA LYS A 127 -16.97 3.36 -3.59
C LYS A 127 -16.52 2.16 -2.75
N HIS A 128 -15.71 2.40 -1.71
CA HIS A 128 -15.10 1.34 -0.91
C HIS A 128 -16.05 0.73 0.12
N HIS A 129 -17.08 1.46 0.55
CA HIS A 129 -18.00 1.02 1.62
C HIS A 129 -19.43 0.71 1.16
N LEU A 130 -19.90 1.36 0.10
CA LEU A 130 -21.32 1.39 -0.27
C LEU A 130 -21.61 0.81 -1.66
N MET A 131 -20.65 0.88 -2.59
CA MET A 131 -20.82 0.42 -3.98
C MET A 131 -20.43 -1.05 -4.17
N GLU A 132 -21.29 -1.84 -4.79
CA GLU A 132 -20.97 -3.21 -5.19
C GLU A 132 -19.97 -3.25 -6.36
N ASN A 133 -20.16 -2.38 -7.36
CA ASN A 133 -19.29 -2.22 -8.53
C ASN A 133 -19.23 -0.73 -8.92
N LEU A 134 -18.35 -0.35 -9.86
CA LEU A 134 -18.11 1.04 -10.27
C LEU A 134 -19.33 1.74 -10.89
N ASP A 135 -20.28 0.98 -11.42
CA ASP A 135 -21.51 1.50 -12.03
C ASP A 135 -22.70 1.50 -11.02
N ASP A 136 -22.47 1.09 -9.76
CA ASP A 136 -23.46 1.04 -8.69
C ASP A 136 -23.79 2.43 -8.12
N SER A 137 -24.47 3.23 -8.93
CA SER A 137 -24.99 4.55 -8.54
C SER A 137 -26.06 4.48 -7.44
N LYS A 138 -26.62 3.30 -7.15
CA LYS A 138 -27.67 3.07 -6.15
C LYS A 138 -27.13 2.66 -4.77
N LEU A 139 -25.81 2.58 -4.61
CA LEU A 139 -25.13 2.26 -3.35
C LEU A 139 -25.73 1.00 -2.72
N SER A 140 -25.63 -0.12 -3.43
CA SER A 140 -26.36 -1.36 -3.15
C SER A 140 -25.99 -2.02 -1.82
N LYS A 141 -24.89 -1.60 -1.16
CA LYS A 141 -24.56 -2.02 0.22
C LYS A 141 -25.21 -1.17 1.32
N LEU A 142 -25.98 -0.15 0.95
CA LEU A 142 -26.82 0.64 1.85
C LEU A 142 -28.28 0.21 1.66
N ASN A 143 -28.90 -0.29 2.73
CA ASN A 143 -30.29 -0.73 2.71
C ASN A 143 -31.25 0.47 2.73
N ASN A 144 -32.49 0.28 2.27
CA ASN A 144 -33.52 1.31 2.38
C ASN A 144 -33.82 1.61 3.86
N GLY A 145 -33.91 2.88 4.22
CA GLY A 145 -34.02 3.36 5.60
C GLY A 145 -32.71 3.32 6.39
N GLU A 146 -31.57 2.95 5.77
CA GLU A 146 -30.28 2.92 6.43
C GLU A 146 -29.54 4.26 6.28
N LYS A 147 -29.00 4.73 7.40
CA LYS A 147 -28.07 5.85 7.47
C LYS A 147 -26.71 5.34 7.93
N ARG A 148 -25.65 5.69 7.19
CA ARG A 148 -24.28 5.32 7.55
C ARG A 148 -23.42 6.57 7.68
N GLU A 149 -22.68 6.62 8.79
CA GLU A 149 -21.79 7.72 9.13
C GLU A 149 -20.33 7.27 9.06
N PHE A 150 -19.48 8.12 8.50
CA PHE A 150 -18.07 7.87 8.29
C PHE A 150 -17.25 9.04 8.82
N ILE A 151 -16.10 8.74 9.38
CA ILE A 151 -15.05 9.72 9.64
C ILE A 151 -14.02 9.59 8.53
N VAL A 152 -13.82 10.68 7.79
CA VAL A 152 -12.93 10.72 6.64
C VAL A 152 -11.72 11.57 6.99
N PHE A 153 -10.56 10.93 7.08
CA PHE A 153 -9.26 11.60 7.04
C PHE A 153 -8.99 12.00 5.59
N GLN A 154 -9.05 13.29 5.31
CA GLN A 154 -8.83 13.82 3.97
C GLN A 154 -7.43 14.44 3.91
N ASN A 155 -6.49 13.73 3.27
CA ASN A 155 -5.27 14.34 2.81
C ASN A 155 -5.51 14.98 1.43
N GLU A 156 -5.55 16.30 1.36
CA GLU A 156 -5.74 17.01 0.11
C GLU A 156 -4.48 16.90 -0.76
N THR A 157 -4.65 16.62 -2.05
CA THR A 157 -3.53 16.54 -3.00
C THR A 157 -2.79 17.87 -3.09
N HIS A 158 -1.46 17.80 -2.98
CA HIS A 158 -0.58 18.93 -3.29
C HIS A 158 0.08 18.73 -4.67
N GLY A 159 -0.47 17.82 -5.47
CA GLY A 159 0.03 17.37 -6.77
C GLY A 159 0.80 16.06 -6.67
N ASN A 160 0.72 15.24 -7.73
CA ASN A 160 1.23 13.87 -7.77
C ASN A 160 2.67 13.70 -7.23
N TRP A 161 3.57 14.63 -7.58
CA TRP A 161 4.97 14.58 -7.13
C TRP A 161 5.13 14.91 -5.64
N SER A 162 4.29 15.81 -5.12
CA SER A 162 4.30 16.17 -3.71
C SER A 162 3.83 15.03 -2.83
N ASP A 163 2.67 14.48 -3.17
CA ASP A 163 2.08 13.34 -2.47
C ASP A 163 3.02 12.11 -2.52
N LEU A 164 3.73 11.92 -3.63
CA LEU A 164 4.68 10.82 -3.80
C LEU A 164 5.91 10.97 -2.91
N VAL A 165 6.48 12.18 -2.85
CA VAL A 165 7.64 12.48 -2.01
C VAL A 165 7.26 12.36 -0.53
N GLU A 166 6.10 12.88 -0.13
CA GLU A 166 5.56 12.71 1.23
C GLU A 166 5.44 11.22 1.59
N SER A 167 4.82 10.43 0.71
CA SER A 167 4.69 8.98 0.87
C SER A 167 6.05 8.28 1.02
N ALA A 168 7.05 8.69 0.26
CA ALA A 168 8.39 8.13 0.36
C ALA A 168 9.04 8.43 1.72
N TYR A 169 8.88 9.65 2.25
CA TYR A 169 9.38 10.00 3.58
C TYR A 169 8.64 9.27 4.70
N ASP A 170 7.32 9.22 4.68
CA ASP A 170 6.56 8.51 5.71
C ASP A 170 6.87 7.00 5.73
N LYS A 171 7.14 6.43 4.55
CA LYS A 171 7.49 5.01 4.44
C LYS A 171 8.95 4.73 4.83
N PHE A 172 9.91 5.55 4.38
CA PHE A 172 11.34 5.22 4.41
C PHE A 172 12.26 6.28 5.05
N GLY A 173 11.73 7.48 5.32
CA GLY A 173 12.51 8.65 5.74
C GLY A 173 13.17 8.47 7.10
N ILE A 174 14.49 8.58 7.15
CA ILE A 174 15.29 8.52 8.37
C ILE A 174 16.30 9.67 8.37
N LYS A 175 16.36 10.45 9.46
CA LYS A 175 17.40 11.46 9.70
C LYS A 175 18.25 11.05 10.90
N GLY A 176 19.47 10.60 10.63
CA GLY A 176 20.35 10.02 11.66
C GLY A 176 19.77 8.71 12.18
N ARG A 177 19.37 8.66 13.46
CA ARG A 177 18.72 7.49 14.07
C ARG A 177 17.20 7.64 14.26
N ARG A 178 16.61 8.75 13.79
CA ARG A 178 15.19 9.07 14.00
C ARG A 178 14.42 8.95 12.70
N LYS A 179 13.22 8.40 12.76
CA LYS A 179 12.30 8.38 11.62
C LYS A 179 11.73 9.79 11.39
N ILE A 180 11.41 10.09 10.13
CA ILE A 180 10.75 11.33 9.73
C ILE A 180 9.27 11.03 9.46
N TYR A 181 8.39 11.91 9.93
CA TYR A 181 6.95 11.82 9.73
C TYR A 181 6.40 13.14 9.18
N SER A 182 5.53 13.05 8.18
CA SER A 182 4.69 14.14 7.67
C SER A 182 3.77 14.67 8.77
N ASN A 183 3.26 15.90 8.60
CA ASN A 183 2.25 16.42 9.54
C ASN A 183 0.94 15.66 9.40
N ALA A 184 0.54 15.30 8.18
CA ALA A 184 -0.56 14.38 7.89
C ALA A 184 -0.49 13.08 8.72
N ALA A 185 0.64 12.35 8.65
CA ALA A 185 0.82 11.12 9.42
C ALA A 185 0.73 11.35 10.93
N LYS A 186 1.32 12.45 11.44
CA LYS A 186 1.22 12.80 12.87
C LYS A 186 -0.22 13.06 13.28
N GLU A 187 -0.97 13.86 12.53
CA GLU A 187 -2.37 14.18 12.81
C GLU A 187 -3.25 12.92 12.81
N VAL A 188 -3.03 12.02 11.85
CA VAL A 188 -3.70 10.71 11.80
C VAL A 188 -3.37 9.90 13.06
N GLY A 189 -2.09 9.79 13.42
CA GLY A 189 -1.65 9.08 14.62
C GLY A 189 -2.27 9.62 15.91
N GLU A 190 -2.19 10.93 16.14
CA GLU A 190 -2.76 11.59 17.32
C GLU A 190 -4.27 11.38 17.42
N THR A 191 -4.97 11.50 16.29
CA THR A 191 -6.43 11.32 16.24
C THR A 191 -6.84 9.88 16.53
N ILE A 192 -6.10 8.90 15.99
CA ILE A 192 -6.32 7.48 16.30
C ILE A 192 -6.07 7.22 17.77
N TYR A 193 -4.98 7.74 18.34
CA TYR A 193 -4.66 7.52 19.74
C TYR A 193 -5.67 8.19 20.69
N LEU A 194 -6.14 9.38 20.35
CA LEU A 194 -7.23 10.05 21.06
C LEU A 194 -8.52 9.21 21.07
N ASN A 195 -8.78 8.48 19.98
CA ASN A 195 -9.99 7.68 19.75
C ASN A 195 -9.74 6.17 19.76
N ARG A 196 -8.69 5.73 20.47
CA ARG A 196 -8.14 4.36 20.41
C ARG A 196 -9.14 3.26 20.78
N ASP A 197 -10.16 3.57 21.56
CA ASP A 197 -11.21 2.64 21.99
C ASP A 197 -12.57 2.81 21.28
N ARG A 198 -12.62 3.64 20.23
CA ARG A 198 -13.88 4.10 19.62
C ARG A 198 -14.05 3.73 18.16
N ILE A 199 -12.98 3.39 17.47
CA ILE A 199 -13.01 3.02 16.05
C ILE A 199 -13.28 1.52 15.96
N ASP A 200 -14.34 1.13 15.25
CA ASP A 200 -14.62 -0.30 15.02
C ASP A 200 -14.03 -0.77 13.69
N ASP A 201 -14.03 0.11 12.69
CA ASP A 201 -13.66 -0.25 11.33
C ASP A 201 -12.77 0.85 10.73
N PHE A 202 -11.60 0.48 10.22
CA PHE A 202 -10.64 1.41 9.66
C PHE A 202 -10.23 0.99 8.25
N THR A 203 -10.54 1.81 7.25
CA THR A 203 -10.17 1.60 5.86
C THR A 203 -9.03 2.52 5.43
N MET A 204 -7.99 1.94 4.84
CA MET A 204 -6.82 2.61 4.31
C MET A 204 -6.72 2.35 2.82
N PHE A 205 -6.69 3.42 2.02
CA PHE A 205 -6.53 3.32 0.58
C PHE A 205 -5.22 3.95 0.12
N SER A 206 -4.45 3.26 -0.73
CA SER A 206 -3.25 3.81 -1.38
C SER A 206 -2.28 4.46 -0.37
N GLN A 207 -1.86 5.74 -0.56
CA GLN A 207 -1.03 6.51 0.39
C GLN A 207 -1.60 6.54 1.81
N GLY A 208 -2.92 6.49 2.00
CA GLY A 208 -3.53 6.42 3.33
C GLY A 208 -3.01 5.25 4.18
N ASN A 209 -2.58 4.15 3.56
CA ASN A 209 -1.90 3.06 4.27
C ASN A 209 -0.56 3.51 4.88
N ILE A 210 0.22 4.29 4.12
CA ILE A 210 1.52 4.83 4.53
C ILE A 210 1.33 5.81 5.69
N GLN A 211 0.41 6.76 5.53
CA GLN A 211 0.13 7.77 6.56
C GLN A 211 -0.38 7.13 7.86
N TRP A 212 -1.27 6.14 7.74
CA TRP A 212 -1.75 5.38 8.89
C TRP A 212 -0.60 4.70 9.65
N ARG A 213 0.25 3.94 8.95
CA ARG A 213 1.36 3.22 9.59
C ARG A 213 2.38 4.18 10.19
N ALA A 214 2.76 5.21 9.44
CA ALA A 214 3.69 6.24 9.89
C ALA A 214 3.14 6.96 11.14
N GLY A 215 1.85 7.26 11.17
CA GLY A 215 1.18 7.85 12.34
C GLY A 215 1.25 6.95 13.57
N LEU A 216 1.06 5.64 13.44
CA LEU A 216 1.20 4.71 14.56
C LEU A 216 2.64 4.59 15.07
N GLU A 217 3.61 4.50 14.17
CA GLU A 217 5.03 4.48 14.57
C GLU A 217 5.41 5.78 15.29
N TYR A 218 4.89 6.94 14.83
CA TYR A 218 5.04 8.21 15.52
C TYR A 218 4.43 8.19 16.94
N MET A 219 3.26 7.58 17.12
CA MET A 219 2.63 7.45 18.45
C MET A 219 3.51 6.65 19.41
N GLU A 220 4.12 5.57 18.92
CA GLU A 220 5.01 4.75 19.73
C GLU A 220 6.31 5.49 20.08
N GLU A 221 6.90 6.24 19.14
CA GLU A 221 8.05 7.10 19.43
C GLU A 221 7.73 8.21 20.46
N LYS A 222 6.52 8.78 20.39
CA LYS A 222 6.11 9.89 21.24
C LYS A 222 5.65 9.47 22.63
N TYR A 223 4.80 8.45 22.71
CA TYR A 223 4.12 8.03 23.94
C TYR A 223 4.74 6.77 24.57
N GLY A 224 5.67 6.10 23.88
CA GLY A 224 6.42 4.97 24.38
C GLY A 224 6.01 3.63 23.79
N GLU A 225 6.92 2.66 23.90
CA GLU A 225 6.72 1.30 23.41
C GLU A 225 5.49 0.65 24.04
N GLY A 226 4.70 -0.02 23.19
CA GLY A 226 3.50 -0.75 23.62
C GLY A 226 2.24 0.11 23.78
N VAL A 227 2.29 1.43 23.54
CA VAL A 227 1.09 2.29 23.56
C VAL A 227 0.03 1.85 22.54
N LEU A 228 0.47 1.27 21.41
CA LEU A 228 -0.40 0.85 20.31
C LEU A 228 -1.37 -0.28 20.70
N LYS A 229 -1.08 -1.05 21.76
CA LYS A 229 -1.99 -2.11 22.26
C LYS A 229 -3.32 -1.57 22.79
N GLU A 230 -3.37 -0.27 23.09
CA GLU A 230 -4.59 0.41 23.54
C GLU A 230 -5.56 0.69 22.39
N ILE A 231 -5.12 0.54 21.13
CA ILE A 231 -5.97 0.68 19.95
C ILE A 231 -6.79 -0.60 19.78
N THR A 232 -8.11 -0.50 19.95
CA THR A 232 -9.04 -1.63 19.95
C THR A 232 -9.83 -1.77 18.65
N THR A 233 -9.33 -1.22 17.55
CA THR A 233 -10.01 -1.30 16.24
C THR A 233 -10.33 -2.74 15.88
N LYS A 234 -11.62 -2.99 15.61
CA LYS A 234 -12.10 -4.36 15.38
C LYS A 234 -11.70 -4.87 14.02
N ARG A 235 -11.83 -4.06 12.96
CA ARG A 235 -11.55 -4.45 11.56
C ARG A 235 -10.65 -3.45 10.84
N TYR A 236 -9.69 -3.97 10.07
CA TYR A 236 -8.81 -3.19 9.23
C TYR A 236 -8.99 -3.57 7.76
N HIS A 237 -9.11 -2.58 6.88
CA HIS A 237 -9.21 -2.78 5.44
C HIS A 237 -8.07 -2.05 4.75
N SER A 238 -7.20 -2.80 4.07
CA SER A 238 -6.05 -2.29 3.33
C SER A 238 -6.29 -2.45 1.83
N LEU A 239 -6.55 -1.35 1.13
CA LEU A 239 -6.93 -1.31 -0.28
C LEU A 239 -5.80 -0.69 -1.12
N GLY A 240 -5.46 -1.32 -2.25
CA GLY A 240 -4.43 -0.82 -3.18
C GLY A 240 -3.11 -0.49 -2.48
N SER A 241 -2.72 -1.34 -1.53
CA SER A 241 -1.73 -0.95 -0.52
C SER A 241 -0.29 -1.04 -1.05
N PRO A 242 0.53 -0.02 -0.79
CA PRO A 242 1.97 -0.05 -1.05
C PRO A 242 2.73 -0.86 0.02
N TYR A 243 2.05 -1.50 0.98
CA TYR A 243 2.66 -2.45 1.91
C TYR A 243 2.33 -3.89 1.54
N ASN A 244 3.28 -4.77 1.85
CA ASN A 244 3.04 -6.20 1.78
C ASN A 244 2.01 -6.60 2.86
N ALA A 245 1.09 -7.51 2.51
CA ALA A 245 0.08 -8.00 3.45
C ALA A 245 0.69 -8.61 4.71
N LYS A 246 1.76 -9.41 4.53
CA LYS A 246 2.45 -10.08 5.63
C LYS A 246 3.04 -9.06 6.60
N ASP A 247 3.61 -7.98 6.08
CA ASP A 247 4.21 -6.93 6.91
C ASP A 247 3.16 -6.19 7.71
N LEU A 248 2.03 -5.83 7.10
CA LEU A 248 0.91 -5.19 7.81
C LEU A 248 0.38 -6.08 8.93
N ILE A 249 0.15 -7.36 8.62
CA ILE A 249 -0.31 -8.36 9.57
C ILE A 249 0.69 -8.55 10.72
N MET A 250 1.98 -8.67 10.39
CA MET A 250 3.04 -8.86 11.37
C MET A 250 3.19 -7.62 12.25
N PHE A 251 3.11 -6.43 11.67
CA PHE A 251 3.08 -5.17 12.41
C PHE A 251 1.93 -5.15 13.42
N LEU A 252 0.69 -5.37 12.97
CA LEU A 252 -0.49 -5.40 13.84
C LEU A 252 -0.37 -6.45 14.96
N ARG A 253 0.19 -7.62 14.67
CA ARG A 253 0.43 -8.68 15.67
C ARG A 253 1.50 -8.30 16.68
N ASN A 254 2.64 -7.80 16.20
CA ASN A 254 3.77 -7.42 17.05
C ASN A 254 3.39 -6.27 17.99
N LYS A 255 2.43 -5.43 17.58
CA LYS A 255 1.88 -4.34 18.39
C LYS A 255 0.65 -4.73 19.22
N GLU A 256 0.29 -6.01 19.25
CA GLU A 256 -0.86 -6.58 19.96
C GLU A 256 -2.22 -5.97 19.58
N MET A 257 -2.30 -5.31 18.42
CA MET A 257 -3.52 -4.70 17.89
C MET A 257 -4.48 -5.73 17.31
N ILE A 258 -3.98 -6.93 16.97
CA ILE A 258 -4.79 -8.10 16.62
C ILE A 258 -4.31 -9.33 17.41
N LYS A 259 -5.27 -10.09 17.97
CA LYS A 259 -4.99 -11.19 18.91
C LYS A 259 -5.15 -12.60 18.32
N ASN A 260 -5.80 -12.74 17.16
CA ASN A 260 -6.15 -14.05 16.59
C ASN A 260 -5.16 -14.48 15.48
N PRO A 261 -4.57 -15.69 15.54
CA PRO A 261 -3.67 -16.21 14.50
C PRO A 261 -4.31 -16.43 13.12
N ASN A 262 -5.64 -16.42 13.00
CA ASN A 262 -6.36 -16.66 11.74
C ASN A 262 -6.70 -15.38 10.94
N TYR A 263 -6.26 -14.19 11.38
CA TYR A 263 -6.37 -12.92 10.65
C TYR A 263 -7.80 -12.50 10.21
N THR A 264 -8.84 -13.01 10.87
CA THR A 264 -10.24 -12.85 10.42
C THR A 264 -10.75 -11.41 10.40
N ASN A 265 -9.98 -10.46 10.93
CA ASN A 265 -10.36 -9.07 11.06
C ASN A 265 -9.46 -8.10 10.27
N VAL A 266 -8.59 -8.63 9.40
CA VAL A 266 -7.80 -7.84 8.45
C VAL A 266 -8.20 -8.24 7.03
N GLU A 267 -8.77 -7.30 6.30
CA GLU A 267 -9.14 -7.45 4.90
C GLU A 267 -8.12 -6.71 4.04
N ILE A 268 -7.60 -7.38 3.01
CA ILE A 268 -6.60 -6.80 2.10
C ILE A 268 -7.09 -6.98 0.68
N LYS A 269 -7.22 -5.87 -0.06
CA LYS A 269 -7.62 -5.87 -1.47
C LYS A 269 -6.52 -5.21 -2.30
N ASN A 270 -5.67 -6.06 -2.86
CA ASN A 270 -4.59 -5.72 -3.77
C ASN A 270 -4.81 -6.52 -5.06
N ASP A 271 -4.84 -5.83 -6.19
CA ASP A 271 -5.07 -6.39 -7.53
C ASP A 271 -3.73 -6.67 -8.17
N ASN A 272 -3.61 -7.76 -8.94
CA ASN A 272 -2.35 -8.16 -9.55
C ASN A 272 -2.03 -7.29 -10.78
N LEU A 273 -3.01 -6.49 -11.20
CA LEU A 273 -2.87 -5.44 -12.20
C LEU A 273 -2.64 -4.05 -11.58
N ASP A 274 -2.80 -3.89 -10.26
CA ASP A 274 -2.57 -2.61 -9.59
C ASP A 274 -1.07 -2.32 -9.49
N ILE A 275 -0.62 -1.29 -10.20
CA ILE A 275 0.79 -0.89 -10.23
C ILE A 275 1.33 -0.51 -8.85
N VAL A 276 0.54 0.13 -7.98
CA VAL A 276 0.97 0.52 -6.63
C VAL A 276 1.18 -0.72 -5.78
N ALA A 277 0.18 -1.61 -5.75
CA ALA A 277 0.23 -2.83 -4.95
C ALA A 277 1.33 -3.80 -5.42
N ASN A 278 1.61 -3.86 -6.71
CA ASN A 278 2.61 -4.78 -7.26
C ASN A 278 4.03 -4.20 -7.22
N ALA A 279 4.22 -2.97 -7.68
CA ALA A 279 5.56 -2.43 -7.89
C ALA A 279 6.13 -1.74 -6.63
N VAL A 280 5.27 -1.26 -5.72
CA VAL A 280 5.67 -0.69 -4.43
C VAL A 280 5.36 -1.64 -3.27
N GLY A 281 4.22 -2.33 -3.32
CA GLY A 281 3.76 -3.25 -2.27
C GLY A 281 4.22 -4.70 -2.40
N PHE A 282 4.72 -5.12 -3.57
CA PHE A 282 5.16 -6.50 -3.86
C PHE A 282 4.13 -7.58 -3.48
N ASN A 283 2.83 -7.29 -3.62
CA ASN A 283 1.78 -8.19 -3.16
C ASN A 283 0.42 -7.99 -3.86
N GLY A 284 0.38 -7.97 -5.19
CA GLY A 284 -0.86 -7.75 -5.93
C GLY A 284 -1.90 -8.88 -5.90
N MET A 285 -1.78 -9.95 -5.12
CA MET A 285 -2.58 -11.17 -5.39
C MET A 285 -3.77 -11.38 -4.46
N SER A 286 -4.28 -10.35 -3.77
CA SER A 286 -5.24 -10.56 -2.66
C SER A 286 -6.72 -10.42 -3.03
N ILE A 287 -7.08 -10.18 -4.29
CA ILE A 287 -8.48 -10.20 -4.75
C ILE A 287 -8.79 -11.43 -5.62
N VAL A 288 -9.99 -12.01 -5.43
CA VAL A 288 -10.52 -13.10 -6.27
C VAL A 288 -11.53 -12.61 -7.30
N SER A 289 -12.15 -11.45 -7.07
CA SER A 289 -13.07 -10.83 -8.02
C SER A 289 -12.81 -9.34 -8.11
N ARG A 290 -12.70 -8.85 -9.35
CA ARG A 290 -12.59 -7.43 -9.67
C ARG A 290 -13.96 -6.80 -9.87
N ASP A 291 -13.94 -5.49 -9.99
CA ASP A 291 -15.02 -4.77 -10.63
C ASP A 291 -15.34 -5.37 -12.02
N GLU A 292 -16.64 -5.52 -12.30
CA GLU A 292 -17.13 -6.19 -13.51
C GLU A 292 -16.69 -5.46 -14.79
N LYS A 293 -16.65 -4.13 -14.77
CA LYS A 293 -16.27 -3.32 -15.94
C LYS A 293 -14.80 -3.53 -16.29
N LEU A 294 -13.94 -3.53 -15.28
CA LEU A 294 -12.52 -3.84 -15.47
C LEU A 294 -12.33 -5.29 -15.95
N GLN A 295 -13.04 -6.25 -15.33
CA GLN A 295 -12.99 -7.65 -15.74
C GLN A 295 -13.44 -7.85 -17.19
N ASN A 296 -14.48 -7.14 -17.63
CA ASN A 296 -14.98 -7.17 -18.99
C ASN A 296 -13.98 -6.57 -19.99
N LYS A 297 -13.29 -5.47 -19.64
CA LYS A 297 -12.22 -4.93 -20.47
C LYS A 297 -11.09 -5.94 -20.67
N ILE A 298 -10.67 -6.60 -19.59
CA ILE A 298 -9.62 -7.63 -19.61
C ILE A 298 -10.04 -8.80 -20.50
N ASN A 299 -11.23 -9.36 -20.27
CA ASN A 299 -11.73 -10.53 -21.00
C ASN A 299 -11.85 -10.27 -22.50
N ASN A 300 -12.17 -9.03 -22.90
CA ASN A 300 -12.36 -8.64 -24.29
C ASN A 300 -11.11 -7.99 -24.93
N GLY A 301 -9.97 -7.97 -24.23
CA GLY A 301 -8.73 -7.36 -24.74
C GLY A 301 -8.83 -5.85 -24.97
N ILE A 302 -9.76 -5.16 -24.33
CA ILE A 302 -9.94 -3.71 -24.43
C ILE A 302 -8.84 -3.02 -23.63
N LYS A 303 -8.17 -2.05 -24.25
CA LYS A 303 -7.12 -1.26 -23.59
C LYS A 303 -7.69 -0.47 -22.40
N TYR A 304 -6.95 -0.47 -21.30
CA TYR A 304 -7.25 0.31 -20.09
C TYR A 304 -6.04 1.13 -19.66
N ASP A 305 -6.29 2.24 -18.97
CA ASP A 305 -5.23 3.06 -18.36
C ASP A 305 -4.54 2.32 -17.20
N ILE A 306 -3.26 2.63 -16.99
CA ILE A 306 -2.41 1.95 -15.99
C ILE A 306 -2.90 2.15 -14.55
N TRP A 307 -3.69 3.19 -14.29
CA TRP A 307 -4.28 3.50 -12.98
C TRP A 307 -5.70 2.97 -12.81
N GLU A 308 -6.32 2.43 -13.87
CA GLU A 308 -7.68 1.89 -13.78
C GLU A 308 -7.79 0.79 -12.72
N PRO A 309 -6.90 -0.24 -12.67
CA PRO A 309 -6.98 -1.28 -11.64
C PRO A 309 -6.88 -0.73 -10.22
N HIS A 310 -6.03 0.27 -10.00
CA HIS A 310 -5.88 0.93 -8.70
C HIS A 310 -7.13 1.70 -8.29
N SER A 311 -7.85 2.27 -9.27
CA SER A 311 -9.06 3.06 -9.04
C SER A 311 -10.32 2.20 -8.92
N SER A 312 -10.26 0.92 -9.28
CA SER A 312 -11.41 0.01 -9.40
C SER A 312 -11.78 -0.76 -8.14
N TYR A 313 -11.16 -0.49 -6.99
CA TYR A 313 -11.61 -1.10 -5.73
C TYR A 313 -13.00 -0.64 -5.34
N THR A 314 -13.86 -1.58 -4.95
CA THR A 314 -15.23 -1.33 -4.47
C THR A 314 -15.54 -2.14 -3.22
N ALA A 315 -16.67 -1.85 -2.56
CA ALA A 315 -17.16 -2.65 -1.44
C ALA A 315 -17.47 -4.10 -1.85
N GLY A 316 -17.95 -4.30 -3.08
CA GLY A 316 -18.23 -5.64 -3.63
C GLY A 316 -17.01 -6.42 -4.11
N THR A 317 -15.84 -5.77 -4.22
CA THR A 317 -14.57 -6.46 -4.54
C THR A 317 -14.28 -7.51 -3.47
N ARG A 318 -14.22 -8.80 -3.86
CA ARG A 318 -14.04 -9.89 -2.90
C ARG A 318 -12.55 -10.16 -2.65
N PRO A 319 -12.11 -10.09 -1.38
CA PRO A 319 -10.76 -10.51 -1.02
C PRO A 319 -10.63 -12.03 -1.13
N THR A 320 -9.41 -12.54 -1.25
CA THR A 320 -9.14 -13.98 -1.15
C THR A 320 -9.47 -14.47 0.26
N SER A 321 -10.22 -15.58 0.37
CA SER A 321 -10.54 -16.20 1.67
C SER A 321 -9.36 -16.95 2.30
N LYS A 322 -8.22 -17.00 1.59
CA LYS A 322 -6.95 -17.49 2.08
C LYS A 322 -5.86 -16.57 1.56
N ILE A 323 -4.95 -16.16 2.43
CA ILE A 323 -3.69 -15.55 2.02
C ILE A 323 -2.82 -16.69 1.47
N GLU A 324 -3.17 -17.21 0.29
CA GLU A 324 -2.35 -18.19 -0.42
C GLU A 324 -1.24 -17.42 -1.14
N TYR A 325 -0.11 -17.30 -0.43
CA TYR A 325 1.13 -16.77 -0.96
C TYR A 325 1.59 -17.61 -2.16
N ARG A 326 1.76 -17.01 -3.33
CA ARG A 326 2.60 -17.60 -4.37
C ARG A 326 3.94 -16.89 -4.41
N ALA A 327 5.00 -17.66 -4.19
CA ALA A 327 6.39 -17.21 -4.01
C ALA A 327 7.02 -16.57 -5.26
N TRP A 328 6.30 -16.51 -6.38
CA TRP A 328 6.82 -16.01 -7.64
C TRP A 328 5.71 -15.34 -8.41
N GLN A 329 5.81 -14.01 -8.60
CA GLN A 329 5.44 -13.33 -9.86
C GLN A 329 5.73 -11.82 -9.80
N LEU A 330 6.57 -11.38 -10.74
CA LEU A 330 6.64 -10.07 -11.40
C LEU A 330 7.16 -8.79 -10.67
N PRO A 331 8.24 -8.84 -9.86
CA PRO A 331 8.98 -7.61 -9.54
C PRO A 331 9.51 -6.89 -10.80
N LEU A 332 9.95 -7.65 -11.82
CA LEU A 332 10.71 -7.11 -12.96
C LEU A 332 9.87 -6.30 -13.97
N ILE A 333 8.60 -6.68 -14.22
CA ILE A 333 7.75 -5.97 -15.19
C ILE A 333 7.17 -4.67 -14.58
N GLY A 334 6.92 -4.65 -13.27
CA GLY A 334 6.49 -3.45 -12.55
C GLY A 334 7.60 -2.42 -12.40
N ILE A 335 8.81 -2.88 -12.09
CA ILE A 335 10.00 -2.03 -11.92
C ILE A 335 10.38 -1.35 -13.25
N ASP A 336 10.39 -2.04 -14.41
CA ASP A 336 10.65 -1.39 -15.71
C ASP A 336 9.62 -0.29 -16.03
N LYS A 337 8.33 -0.53 -15.74
CA LYS A 337 7.25 0.46 -15.98
C LYS A 337 7.32 1.65 -15.01
N ILE A 338 7.65 1.39 -13.75
CA ILE A 338 7.94 2.43 -12.76
C ILE A 338 9.16 3.25 -13.18
N LEU A 339 10.26 2.62 -13.58
CA LEU A 339 11.47 3.31 -14.04
C LEU A 339 11.22 4.16 -15.30
N ARG A 340 10.28 3.76 -16.18
CA ARG A 340 9.81 4.59 -17.29
C ARG A 340 8.97 5.79 -16.82
N LEU A 341 8.06 5.61 -15.87
CA LEU A 341 7.34 6.70 -15.20
C LEU A 341 8.30 7.70 -14.53
N PHE A 342 9.43 7.21 -14.03
CA PHE A 342 10.51 8.00 -13.43
C PHE A 342 11.58 8.45 -14.43
N ASN A 343 11.40 8.23 -15.74
CA ASN A 343 12.27 8.80 -16.76
C ASN A 343 11.96 10.31 -16.87
N PRO A 344 12.88 11.19 -16.42
CA PRO A 344 12.63 12.63 -16.39
C PRO A 344 12.27 13.19 -17.77
N LYS A 345 12.76 12.55 -18.86
CA LYS A 345 12.50 13.00 -20.23
C LYS A 345 11.03 12.89 -20.65
N GLU A 346 10.24 11.98 -20.08
CA GLU A 346 8.79 11.89 -20.40
C GLU A 346 7.95 12.92 -19.63
N TYR A 347 8.42 13.36 -18.45
CA TYR A 347 7.73 14.35 -17.61
C TYR A 347 8.16 15.80 -17.85
N PHE A 348 9.39 16.01 -18.34
CA PHE A 348 9.94 17.35 -18.62
C PHE A 348 9.75 17.81 -20.07
N ASP A 349 9.01 17.06 -20.90
CA ASP A 349 8.61 17.53 -22.22
C ASP A 349 7.47 18.56 -22.11
N LYS A 350 7.85 19.78 -21.70
CA LYS A 350 6.98 20.95 -21.57
C LYS A 350 6.27 21.33 -22.87
N GLU A 351 6.64 20.74 -24.00
CA GLU A 351 6.01 21.03 -25.30
C GLU A 351 4.69 20.25 -25.51
N LYS A 352 4.43 19.19 -24.75
CA LYS A 352 3.22 18.36 -24.97
C LYS A 352 1.95 18.87 -24.26
N TYR A 353 2.09 19.74 -23.27
CA TYR A 353 0.98 20.30 -22.49
C TYR A 353 0.96 21.84 -22.53
N ASN A 354 1.05 22.41 -23.73
CA ASN A 354 0.62 23.79 -23.97
C ASN A 354 -0.68 23.76 -24.80
N PRO A 355 -1.87 23.98 -24.18
CA PRO A 355 -3.16 23.90 -24.88
C PRO A 355 -3.35 24.97 -25.97
N THR A 356 -2.37 25.86 -26.16
CA THR A 356 -2.45 27.01 -27.06
C THR A 356 -1.58 26.88 -28.33
N ILE A 357 -0.72 25.86 -28.46
CA ILE A 357 0.29 25.78 -29.55
C ILE A 357 0.00 24.68 -30.60
N ASN A 358 -0.86 23.69 -30.34
CA ASN A 358 -1.16 22.63 -31.31
C ASN A 358 -2.30 22.97 -32.29
N LYS A 359 -2.14 24.06 -33.03
CA LYS A 359 -2.74 24.22 -34.37
C LYS A 359 -1.63 24.40 -35.39
N GLY A 360 -1.13 23.29 -35.91
CA GLY A 360 -0.35 23.27 -37.13
C GLY A 360 0.97 22.53 -37.05
N ALA A 361 0.92 21.20 -37.11
CA ALA A 361 2.05 20.39 -37.58
C ALA A 361 1.60 18.98 -38.04
N ASP A 362 0.45 18.87 -38.70
CA ASP A 362 0.16 17.71 -39.56
C ASP A 362 0.59 18.07 -40.97
N LYS A 363 1.85 17.78 -41.31
CA LYS A 363 2.34 17.48 -42.66
C LYS A 363 3.84 17.27 -42.62
N ASN A 364 4.21 16.02 -42.88
CA ASN A 364 5.51 15.53 -43.35
C ASN A 364 6.27 14.71 -42.31
N ASP A 365 6.02 13.40 -42.34
CA ASP A 365 7.12 12.43 -42.39
C ASP A 365 6.68 11.19 -43.18
N LYS A 366 6.84 11.31 -44.50
CA LYS A 366 7.16 10.19 -45.39
C LYS A 366 8.59 10.42 -45.86
N LYS A 367 9.54 9.62 -45.36
CA LYS A 367 10.60 8.99 -46.15
C LYS A 367 11.37 7.98 -45.32
#